data_AF-A0A812MFB8-F1
#
_entry.id   AF-A0A812MFB8-F1
#
_cell.length_a   1.000
_cell.length_b   1.000
_cell.length_c   1.000
_cell.angle_alpha   90.00
_cell.angle_beta   90.00
_cell.angle_gamma   90.00
#
_symmetry.space_group_name_H-M   'P 1'
#
loop_
_entity.id
_entity.type
_entity.pdbx_description
1 polymer ?
#
loop_
_entity_poly.entity_id
_entity_poly.type
_entity_poly.pdbx_seq_one_letter_code
_entity_poly.pdbx_strand_id
1 'polypeptide(L)'
;MWGQDLGDLPAGLARAAIDSRAEPAARLAALESLMQLLNAQGFCKPPSMDDSEAHSELEIHAVAVLASLLAELPSPQATEWWAEVIDEEAEAEESADHADKSRAEEALLQEALDDACRLVQRGGQVCFRLHEAAVQLMQTEAWQAKHGALLLLLRLAIRDPEDAQAVETQAAQEASEAALSCFSNTSPRVRWAALEVWARLLRAGCTAPVDLLGQAPEPLLKLCNDIYTRVRRRGLLVLLFCVGAAPFAVAPLGEKIFRYVLIPQASGDDDSREACRQIAEHLALAKDVPGGYTDEQWHHLEALVTRAS
;
A
#
# COMPACT_ATOMS: atom_id res chain seq x y z
N MET A 1 -16.86 -28.10 -35.34
CA MET A 1 -16.53 -28.68 -34.02
C MET A 1 -15.61 -27.72 -33.25
N TRP A 2 -15.99 -26.44 -33.16
CA TRP A 2 -15.20 -25.35 -32.51
C TRP A 2 -16.00 -24.66 -31.39
N GLY A 3 -17.22 -25.13 -31.12
CA GLY A 3 -18.16 -24.46 -30.21
C GLY A 3 -18.08 -24.91 -28.75
N GLN A 4 -17.36 -25.99 -28.44
CA GLN A 4 -17.15 -26.45 -27.06
C GLN A 4 -15.82 -25.93 -26.47
N ASP A 5 -14.78 -25.72 -27.28
CA ASP A 5 -13.46 -25.25 -26.79
C ASP A 5 -13.43 -23.77 -26.40
N LEU A 6 -14.38 -22.97 -26.88
CA LEU A 6 -14.51 -21.55 -26.50
C LEU A 6 -15.18 -21.36 -25.12
N GLY A 7 -15.96 -22.34 -24.66
CA GLY A 7 -16.61 -22.29 -23.34
C GLY A 7 -15.60 -22.35 -22.18
N ASP A 8 -14.50 -23.08 -22.38
CA ASP A 8 -13.41 -23.23 -21.40
C ASP A 8 -12.33 -22.14 -21.52
N LEU A 9 -12.46 -21.19 -22.46
CA LEU A 9 -11.45 -20.17 -22.71
C LEU A 9 -11.13 -19.32 -21.46
N PRO A 10 -12.12 -18.83 -20.66
CA PRO A 10 -11.83 -18.13 -19.41
C PRO A 10 -11.01 -18.96 -18.44
N ALA A 11 -11.37 -20.23 -18.24
CA ALA A 11 -10.65 -21.14 -17.36
C ALA A 11 -9.26 -21.51 -17.89
N GLY A 12 -9.07 -21.56 -19.21
CA GLY A 12 -7.78 -21.77 -19.86
C GLY A 12 -6.85 -20.58 -19.69
N LEU A 13 -7.36 -19.36 -19.93
CA LEU A 13 -6.62 -18.11 -19.71
C LEU A 13 -6.26 -17.92 -18.24
N ALA A 14 -7.19 -18.21 -17.33
CA ALA A 14 -6.93 -18.14 -15.90
C ALA A 14 -5.80 -19.09 -15.47
N ARG A 15 -5.83 -20.34 -15.95
CA ARG A 15 -4.75 -21.31 -15.70
C ARG A 15 -3.41 -20.82 -16.25
N ALA A 16 -3.40 -20.26 -17.45
CA ALA A 16 -2.18 -19.72 -18.06
C ALA A 16 -1.61 -18.51 -17.29
N ALA A 17 -2.47 -17.64 -16.76
CA ALA A 17 -2.05 -16.50 -15.96
C ALA A 17 -1.51 -16.91 -14.57
N ILE A 18 -2.07 -17.97 -13.98
CA ILE A 18 -1.67 -18.49 -12.66
C ILE A 18 -0.41 -19.36 -12.74
N ASP A 19 -0.04 -19.90 -13.90
CA ASP A 19 1.13 -20.78 -14.02
C ASP A 19 2.44 -20.03 -13.70
N SER A 20 2.92 -20.21 -12.47
CA SER A 20 4.16 -19.59 -11.95
C SER A 20 5.43 -20.05 -12.68
N ARG A 21 5.36 -21.09 -13.51
CA ARG A 21 6.47 -21.54 -14.36
C ARG A 21 6.52 -20.81 -15.70
N ALA A 22 5.43 -20.13 -16.09
CA ALA A 22 5.39 -19.35 -17.32
C ALA A 22 6.13 -18.01 -17.17
N GLU A 23 6.63 -17.48 -18.28
CA GLU A 23 7.27 -16.16 -18.29
C GLU A 23 6.28 -15.05 -17.89
N PRO A 24 6.71 -14.00 -17.15
CA PRO A 24 5.83 -12.91 -16.74
C PRO A 24 5.03 -12.29 -17.89
N ALA A 25 5.64 -12.15 -19.08
CA ALA A 25 4.97 -11.63 -20.27
C ALA A 25 3.82 -12.52 -20.77
N ALA A 26 3.96 -13.84 -20.68
CA ALA A 26 2.90 -14.78 -21.06
C ALA A 26 1.74 -14.74 -20.05
N ARG A 27 2.07 -14.64 -18.76
CA ARG A 27 1.09 -14.49 -17.68
C ARG A 27 0.33 -13.17 -17.81
N LEU A 28 1.03 -12.09 -18.15
CA LEU A 28 0.43 -10.77 -18.42
C LEU A 28 -0.53 -10.83 -19.62
N ALA A 29 -0.10 -11.39 -20.75
CA ALA A 29 -0.95 -11.51 -21.93
C ALA A 29 -2.22 -12.34 -21.65
N ALA A 30 -2.12 -13.37 -20.82
CA ALA A 30 -3.27 -14.18 -20.40
C ALA A 30 -4.23 -13.38 -19.49
N LEU A 31 -3.71 -12.60 -18.54
CA LEU A 31 -4.49 -11.67 -17.71
C LEU A 31 -5.18 -10.60 -18.57
N GLU A 32 -4.44 -9.92 -19.44
CA GLU A 32 -4.96 -8.90 -20.36
C GLU A 32 -6.10 -9.46 -21.22
N SER A 33 -5.91 -10.66 -21.78
CA SER A 33 -6.94 -11.34 -22.58
C SER A 33 -8.19 -11.63 -21.76
N LEU A 34 -8.04 -12.05 -20.51
CA LEU A 34 -9.15 -12.32 -19.60
C LEU A 34 -9.91 -11.03 -19.23
N MET A 35 -9.18 -9.93 -19.00
CA MET A 35 -9.76 -8.61 -18.75
C MET A 35 -10.45 -8.03 -19.99
N GLN A 36 -9.91 -8.25 -21.19
CA GLN A 36 -10.55 -7.86 -22.44
C GLN A 36 -11.87 -8.61 -22.66
N LEU A 37 -11.92 -9.92 -22.36
CA LEU A 37 -13.17 -10.69 -22.41
C LEU A 37 -14.21 -10.11 -21.44
N LEU A 38 -13.79 -9.77 -20.22
CA LEU A 38 -14.68 -9.21 -19.21
C LEU A 38 -15.23 -7.84 -19.62
N ASN A 39 -14.40 -6.99 -20.23
CA ASN A 39 -14.82 -5.70 -20.75
C ASN A 39 -15.76 -5.86 -21.96
N ALA A 40 -15.48 -6.78 -22.88
CA ALA A 40 -16.32 -7.03 -24.05
C ALA A 40 -17.74 -7.51 -23.69
N GLN A 41 -17.88 -8.26 -22.59
CA GLN A 41 -19.18 -8.70 -22.10
C GLN A 41 -20.01 -7.56 -21.49
N GLY A 42 -19.37 -6.52 -20.93
CA GLY A 42 -20.07 -5.33 -20.41
C GLY A 42 -20.74 -4.46 -21.49
N PHE A 43 -20.35 -4.63 -22.77
CA PHE A 43 -20.93 -3.91 -23.91
C PHE A 43 -22.04 -4.69 -24.65
N CYS A 44 -22.24 -5.97 -24.33
CA CYS A 44 -23.13 -6.87 -25.09
C CYS A 44 -24.44 -7.20 -24.33
N LYS A 45 -25.50 -6.42 -24.61
CA LYS A 45 -26.94 -6.68 -24.35
C LYS A 45 -27.45 -6.80 -22.89
N PRO A 46 -28.74 -6.48 -22.63
CA PRO A 46 -29.35 -6.66 -21.32
C PRO A 46 -29.43 -8.16 -20.98
N PRO A 47 -29.17 -8.55 -19.73
CA PRO A 47 -28.96 -9.94 -19.36
C PRO A 47 -30.25 -10.75 -19.55
N SER A 48 -30.16 -11.85 -20.30
CA SER A 48 -31.05 -12.99 -20.10
C SER A 48 -30.61 -13.72 -18.81
N MET A 49 -31.49 -14.51 -18.17
CA MET A 49 -31.15 -15.17 -16.90
C MET A 49 -29.91 -16.10 -17.00
N ASP A 50 -29.64 -16.67 -18.17
CA ASP A 50 -28.48 -17.54 -18.42
C ASP A 50 -27.16 -16.75 -18.57
N ASP A 51 -27.21 -15.47 -18.96
CA ASP A 51 -26.01 -14.62 -19.10
C ASP A 51 -25.46 -14.17 -17.74
N SER A 52 -26.29 -14.21 -16.69
CA SER A 52 -25.91 -13.82 -15.32
C SER A 52 -24.93 -14.80 -14.68
N GLU A 53 -25.01 -16.10 -15.00
CA GLU A 53 -24.11 -17.11 -14.44
C GLU A 53 -22.73 -17.06 -15.11
N ALA A 54 -22.68 -16.90 -16.44
CA ALA A 54 -21.42 -16.76 -17.19
C ALA A 54 -20.66 -15.46 -16.86
N HIS A 55 -21.37 -14.34 -16.62
CA HIS A 55 -20.75 -13.09 -16.13
C HIS A 55 -20.10 -13.30 -14.76
N SER A 56 -20.80 -14.01 -13.87
CA SER A 56 -20.29 -14.33 -12.54
C SER A 56 -19.01 -15.16 -12.66
N GLU A 57 -19.00 -16.24 -13.47
CA GLU A 57 -17.85 -17.13 -13.67
C GLU A 57 -16.59 -16.44 -14.17
N LEU A 58 -16.70 -15.56 -15.17
CA LEU A 58 -15.55 -14.80 -15.68
C LEU A 58 -14.98 -13.84 -14.63
N GLU A 59 -15.85 -13.20 -13.84
CA GLU A 59 -15.43 -12.38 -12.70
C GLU A 59 -14.75 -13.22 -11.60
N ILE A 60 -15.22 -14.45 -11.34
CA ILE A 60 -14.53 -15.39 -10.42
C ILE A 60 -13.11 -15.67 -10.91
N HIS A 61 -12.97 -15.99 -12.19
CA HIS A 61 -11.67 -16.30 -12.77
C HIS A 61 -10.73 -15.09 -12.74
N ALA A 62 -11.23 -13.89 -13.05
CA ALA A 62 -10.44 -12.65 -12.97
C ALA A 62 -9.94 -12.40 -11.55
N VAL A 63 -10.84 -12.48 -10.56
CA VAL A 63 -10.48 -12.27 -9.15
C VAL A 63 -9.49 -13.32 -8.65
N ALA A 64 -9.70 -14.60 -9.01
CA ALA A 64 -8.79 -15.68 -8.63
C ALA A 64 -7.39 -15.49 -9.23
N VAL A 65 -7.31 -15.13 -10.53
CA VAL A 65 -6.03 -14.86 -11.20
C VAL A 65 -5.30 -13.71 -10.52
N LEU A 66 -6.00 -12.60 -10.25
CA LEU A 66 -5.41 -11.45 -9.58
C LEU A 66 -4.91 -11.80 -8.17
N ALA A 67 -5.72 -12.51 -7.38
CA ALA A 67 -5.33 -12.95 -6.04
C ALA A 67 -4.10 -13.86 -6.08
N SER A 68 -4.04 -14.81 -7.02
CA SER A 68 -2.89 -15.69 -7.20
C SER A 68 -1.63 -14.94 -7.66
N LEU A 69 -1.76 -13.99 -8.59
CA LEU A 69 -0.64 -13.16 -9.03
C LEU A 69 -0.08 -12.30 -7.88
N LEU A 70 -0.96 -11.66 -7.11
CA LEU A 70 -0.59 -10.87 -5.93
C LEU A 70 0.02 -11.72 -4.81
N ALA A 71 -0.31 -13.01 -4.74
CA ALA A 71 0.28 -13.92 -3.76
C ALA A 71 1.74 -14.27 -4.08
N GLU A 72 2.08 -14.32 -5.37
CA GLU A 72 3.35 -14.85 -5.86
C GLU A 72 4.39 -13.77 -6.16
N LEU A 73 3.95 -12.56 -6.51
CA LEU A 73 4.82 -11.48 -6.97
C LEU A 73 4.87 -10.32 -5.97
N PRO A 74 6.03 -9.65 -5.80
CA PRO A 74 7.32 -9.87 -6.49
C PRO A 74 8.12 -11.06 -5.94
N SER A 75 9.15 -11.56 -6.63
CA SER A 75 10.00 -12.61 -6.05
C SER A 75 10.64 -12.18 -4.71
N PRO A 76 10.90 -13.10 -3.77
CA PRO A 76 11.44 -12.75 -2.45
C PRO A 76 12.75 -11.94 -2.50
N GLN A 77 13.57 -12.22 -3.51
CA GLN A 77 14.86 -11.59 -3.76
C GLN A 77 14.73 -10.08 -4.03
N ALA A 78 13.60 -9.61 -4.56
CA ALA A 78 13.32 -8.18 -4.78
C ALA A 78 13.16 -7.36 -3.48
N THR A 79 13.10 -7.99 -2.31
CA THR A 79 13.09 -7.28 -1.01
C THR A 79 14.47 -6.76 -0.64
N GLU A 80 15.53 -7.54 -0.88
CA GLU A 80 16.89 -7.23 -0.39
C GLU A 80 17.47 -5.98 -1.07
N TRP A 81 17.27 -5.82 -2.38
CA TRP A 81 17.83 -4.70 -3.13
C TRP A 81 17.05 -3.40 -2.96
N TRP A 82 15.79 -3.51 -2.52
CA TRP A 82 14.90 -2.35 -2.38
C TRP A 82 14.99 -1.69 -1.00
N ALA A 83 15.32 -2.49 0.03
CA ALA A 83 15.40 -2.03 1.39
C ALA A 83 16.78 -1.40 1.62
N GLU A 84 16.99 -0.18 1.11
CA GLU A 84 18.22 0.60 1.32
C GLU A 84 18.63 0.61 2.80
N VAL A 85 19.79 0.02 3.12
CA VAL A 85 20.44 0.07 4.44
C VAL A 85 21.48 1.19 4.43
N ILE A 86 21.55 1.97 5.50
CA ILE A 86 22.70 2.86 5.74
C ILE A 86 23.62 2.11 6.70
N ASP A 87 24.66 1.48 6.18
CA ASP A 87 26.04 1.77 6.54
C ASP A 87 27.00 1.02 5.60
N GLU A 88 28.16 1.64 5.42
CA GLU A 88 29.24 1.44 4.47
C GLU A 88 29.60 -0.03 4.16
N GLU A 89 29.94 -0.29 2.88
CA GLU A 89 30.38 -1.58 2.30
C GLU A 89 29.26 -2.55 1.85
N ALA A 90 28.57 -2.18 0.77
CA ALA A 90 28.04 -3.17 -0.16
C ALA A 90 28.30 -2.70 -1.60
N GLU A 91 29.53 -2.92 -2.08
CA GLU A 91 29.75 -3.05 -3.52
C GLU A 91 28.99 -4.30 -3.99
N ALA A 92 27.76 -4.10 -4.45
CA ALA A 92 27.02 -5.13 -5.18
C ALA A 92 27.03 -4.74 -6.67
N GLU A 93 27.99 -5.29 -7.40
CA GLU A 93 27.87 -5.46 -8.85
C GLU A 93 26.69 -6.41 -9.11
N GLU A 94 25.48 -5.86 -9.23
CA GLU A 94 24.32 -6.61 -9.69
C GLU A 94 24.41 -6.82 -11.21
N SER A 95 24.56 -8.09 -11.58
CA SER A 95 24.40 -8.61 -12.94
C SER A 95 23.13 -8.05 -13.60
N ALA A 96 23.27 -7.46 -14.79
CA ALA A 96 22.19 -6.83 -15.54
C ALA A 96 20.95 -7.74 -15.74
N ASP A 97 21.15 -9.06 -15.84
CA ASP A 97 20.06 -10.05 -16.04
C ASP A 97 19.10 -10.14 -14.83
N HIS A 98 19.61 -9.87 -13.63
CA HIS A 98 18.88 -9.94 -12.39
C HIS A 98 17.99 -8.70 -12.18
N ALA A 99 18.46 -7.53 -12.64
CA ALA A 99 17.68 -6.29 -12.65
C ALA A 99 16.50 -6.34 -13.64
N ASP A 100 16.69 -6.93 -14.82
CA ASP A 100 15.65 -7.01 -15.85
C ASP A 100 14.48 -7.93 -15.45
N LYS A 101 14.77 -9.04 -14.77
CA LYS A 101 13.71 -9.93 -14.26
C LYS A 101 12.89 -9.29 -13.14
N SER A 102 13.54 -8.57 -12.21
CA SER A 102 12.88 -7.82 -11.14
C SER A 102 11.92 -6.75 -11.70
N ARG A 103 12.36 -6.01 -12.73
CA ARG A 103 11.52 -5.02 -13.42
C ARG A 103 10.29 -5.63 -14.08
N ALA A 104 10.40 -6.80 -14.69
CA ALA A 104 9.27 -7.49 -15.31
C ALA A 104 8.23 -7.96 -14.28
N GLU A 105 8.67 -8.44 -13.11
CA GLU A 105 7.79 -8.82 -12.00
C GLU A 105 7.09 -7.60 -11.37
N GLU A 106 7.79 -6.47 -11.21
CA GLU A 106 7.20 -5.21 -10.75
C GLU A 106 6.17 -4.66 -11.75
N ALA A 107 6.44 -4.74 -13.06
CA ALA A 107 5.48 -4.35 -14.09
C ALA A 107 4.20 -5.21 -14.05
N LEU A 108 4.35 -6.53 -13.92
CA LEU A 108 3.21 -7.45 -13.80
C LEU A 108 2.38 -7.19 -12.53
N LEU A 109 3.04 -6.88 -11.41
CA LEU A 109 2.36 -6.46 -10.18
C LEU A 109 1.55 -5.16 -10.38
N GLN A 110 2.16 -4.17 -11.04
CA GLN A 110 1.49 -2.89 -11.30
C GLN A 110 0.26 -3.07 -12.20
N GLU A 111 0.38 -3.85 -13.28
CA GLU A 111 -0.75 -4.16 -14.17
C GLU A 111 -1.85 -4.94 -13.45
N ALA A 112 -1.50 -5.94 -12.63
CA ALA A 112 -2.49 -6.67 -11.82
C ALA A 112 -3.25 -5.74 -10.85
N LEU A 113 -2.56 -4.76 -10.25
CA LEU A 113 -3.20 -3.76 -9.38
C LEU A 113 -4.08 -2.79 -10.18
N ASP A 114 -3.67 -2.40 -11.39
CA ASP A 114 -4.46 -1.52 -12.25
C ASP A 114 -5.70 -2.25 -12.80
N ASP A 115 -5.60 -3.54 -13.12
CA ASP A 115 -6.73 -4.40 -13.45
C ASP A 115 -7.67 -4.61 -12.25
N ALA A 116 -7.13 -4.80 -11.04
CA ALA A 116 -7.94 -4.81 -9.84
C ALA A 116 -8.69 -3.47 -9.66
N CYS A 117 -8.07 -2.32 -9.95
CA CYS A 117 -8.77 -1.03 -9.93
C CYS A 117 -9.94 -0.99 -10.92
N ARG A 118 -9.72 -1.45 -12.17
CA ARG A 118 -10.76 -1.54 -13.20
C ARG A 118 -11.92 -2.44 -12.75
N LEU A 119 -11.62 -3.55 -12.08
CA LEU A 119 -12.64 -4.45 -11.51
C LEU A 119 -13.42 -3.80 -10.36
N VAL A 120 -12.74 -3.07 -9.48
CA VAL A 120 -13.38 -2.38 -8.35
C VAL A 120 -14.42 -1.37 -8.83
N GLN A 121 -14.19 -0.69 -9.95
CA GLN A 121 -15.16 0.24 -10.57
C GLN A 121 -16.48 -0.45 -10.98
N ARG A 122 -16.48 -1.78 -11.20
CA ARG A 122 -17.70 -2.53 -11.54
C ARG A 122 -18.64 -2.72 -10.33
N GLY A 123 -18.13 -2.55 -9.11
CA GLY A 123 -18.93 -2.61 -7.89
C GLY A 123 -19.46 -4.02 -7.53
N GLY A 124 -20.45 -4.06 -6.64
CA GLY A 124 -21.21 -5.27 -6.32
C GLY A 124 -20.37 -6.44 -5.78
N GLN A 125 -20.67 -7.64 -6.28
CA GLN A 125 -20.08 -8.90 -5.80
C GLN A 125 -18.56 -9.00 -6.09
N VAL A 126 -18.06 -8.30 -7.11
CA VAL A 126 -16.63 -8.27 -7.45
C VAL A 126 -15.82 -7.61 -6.33
N CYS A 127 -16.29 -6.46 -5.82
CA CYS A 127 -15.65 -5.78 -4.70
C CYS A 127 -15.61 -6.67 -3.45
N PHE A 128 -16.72 -7.36 -3.16
CA PHE A 128 -16.80 -8.29 -2.04
C PHE A 128 -15.78 -9.43 -2.16
N ARG A 129 -15.67 -10.07 -3.33
CA ARG A 129 -14.70 -11.16 -3.56
C ARG A 129 -13.26 -10.70 -3.55
N LEU A 130 -12.95 -9.52 -4.12
CA LEU A 130 -11.61 -8.92 -4.05
C LEU A 130 -11.24 -8.60 -2.60
N HIS A 131 -12.19 -8.11 -1.81
CA HIS A 131 -12.00 -7.89 -0.39
C HIS A 131 -11.71 -9.21 0.36
N GLU A 132 -12.52 -10.26 0.14
CA GLU A 132 -12.27 -11.59 0.72
C GLU A 132 -10.89 -12.13 0.34
N ALA A 133 -10.49 -12.00 -0.93
CA ALA A 133 -9.17 -12.39 -1.40
C ALA A 133 -8.06 -11.61 -0.70
N ALA A 134 -8.20 -10.29 -0.55
CA ALA A 134 -7.24 -9.47 0.18
C ALA A 134 -7.11 -9.92 1.64
N VAL A 135 -8.23 -10.16 2.32
CA VAL A 135 -8.24 -10.66 3.72
C VAL A 135 -7.54 -12.01 3.83
N GLN A 136 -7.76 -12.92 2.88
CA GLN A 136 -7.07 -14.22 2.85
C GLN A 136 -5.56 -14.06 2.64
N LEU A 137 -5.15 -13.21 1.71
CA LEU A 137 -3.74 -12.93 1.44
C LEU A 137 -3.03 -12.31 2.65
N MET A 138 -3.71 -11.46 3.44
CA MET A 138 -3.16 -10.90 4.69
C MET A 138 -2.81 -11.97 5.73
N GLN A 139 -3.47 -13.13 5.71
CA GLN A 139 -3.21 -14.24 6.65
C GLN A 139 -1.99 -15.09 6.27
N THR A 140 -1.41 -14.87 5.10
CA THR A 140 -0.27 -15.66 4.63
C THR A 140 1.04 -15.17 5.24
N GLU A 141 2.02 -16.06 5.36
CA GLU A 141 3.37 -15.67 5.83
C GLU A 141 4.21 -14.98 4.74
N ALA A 142 3.89 -15.22 3.47
CA ALA A 142 4.57 -14.62 2.34
C ALA A 142 4.39 -13.09 2.36
N TRP A 143 5.51 -12.37 2.35
CA TRP A 143 5.47 -10.91 2.41
C TRP A 143 4.83 -10.31 1.14
N GLN A 144 4.94 -10.98 0.00
CA GLN A 144 4.33 -10.63 -1.29
C GLN A 144 2.82 -10.54 -1.19
N ALA A 145 2.22 -11.61 -0.68
CA ALA A 145 0.79 -11.72 -0.52
C ALA A 145 0.27 -10.64 0.44
N LYS A 146 0.95 -10.40 1.57
CA LYS A 146 0.63 -9.28 2.47
C LYS A 146 0.76 -7.92 1.78
N HIS A 147 1.82 -7.72 0.99
CA HIS A 147 2.05 -6.49 0.22
C HIS A 147 0.93 -6.26 -0.81
N GLY A 148 0.62 -7.25 -1.64
CA GLY A 148 -0.45 -7.19 -2.64
C GLY A 148 -1.83 -6.99 -2.00
N ALA A 149 -2.08 -7.64 -0.87
CA ALA A 149 -3.32 -7.47 -0.11
C ALA A 149 -3.51 -6.05 0.42
N LEU A 150 -2.47 -5.45 1.00
CA LEU A 150 -2.51 -4.07 1.48
C LEU A 150 -2.82 -3.08 0.34
N LEU A 151 -2.20 -3.28 -0.82
CA LEU A 151 -2.47 -2.44 -1.98
C LEU A 151 -3.88 -2.66 -2.52
N LEU A 152 -4.39 -3.89 -2.53
CA LEU A 152 -5.77 -4.19 -2.95
C LEU A 152 -6.81 -3.54 -2.00
N LEU A 153 -6.61 -3.65 -0.68
CA LEU A 153 -7.45 -2.98 0.32
C LEU A 153 -7.46 -1.47 0.13
N LEU A 154 -6.29 -0.88 -0.14
CA LEU A 154 -6.19 0.55 -0.43
C LEU A 154 -6.98 0.96 -1.68
N ARG A 155 -6.95 0.15 -2.75
CA ARG A 155 -7.73 0.44 -3.97
C ARG A 155 -9.24 0.32 -3.71
N LEU A 156 -9.65 -0.67 -2.91
CA LEU A 156 -11.04 -0.81 -2.49
C LEU A 156 -11.51 0.37 -1.63
N ALA A 157 -10.62 0.93 -0.80
CA ALA A 157 -10.92 2.07 0.07
C ALA A 157 -11.01 3.41 -0.68
N ILE A 158 -10.22 3.63 -1.73
CA ILE A 158 -10.17 4.90 -2.50
C ILE A 158 -10.90 4.76 -3.85
N ARG A 159 -12.11 4.18 -3.85
CA ARG A 159 -12.92 4.09 -5.08
C ARG A 159 -13.34 5.50 -5.54
N ASP A 160 -13.30 5.75 -6.86
CA ASP A 160 -13.39 7.04 -7.60
C ASP A 160 -13.87 8.31 -6.85
N PRO A 161 -13.19 9.46 -7.06
CA PRO A 161 -13.42 10.69 -6.32
C PRO A 161 -14.68 11.49 -6.70
N GLU A 162 -15.56 10.98 -7.57
CA GLU A 162 -16.86 11.63 -7.79
C GLU A 162 -17.80 11.50 -6.57
N ASP A 163 -17.50 10.57 -5.66
CA ASP A 163 -18.10 10.45 -4.32
C ASP A 163 -17.18 11.02 -3.20
N ALA A 164 -16.14 11.80 -3.54
CA ALA A 164 -15.14 12.35 -2.59
C ALA A 164 -15.69 13.46 -1.65
N GLN A 165 -16.97 13.43 -1.31
CA GLN A 165 -17.43 14.06 -0.09
C GLN A 165 -17.12 13.12 1.07
N ALA A 166 -15.88 13.19 1.57
CA ALA A 166 -15.44 12.96 2.95
C ALA A 166 -16.30 12.05 3.86
N VAL A 167 -16.83 10.93 3.37
CA VAL A 167 -17.42 9.89 4.21
C VAL A 167 -16.32 8.89 4.42
N GLU A 168 -15.76 8.91 5.62
CA GLU A 168 -14.97 7.82 6.16
C GLU A 168 -15.74 6.51 5.94
N THR A 169 -15.27 5.71 4.99
CA THR A 169 -15.92 4.45 4.65
C THR A 169 -15.40 3.36 5.57
N GLN A 170 -16.24 2.36 5.83
CA GLN A 170 -15.82 1.14 6.51
C GLN A 170 -14.57 0.52 5.86
N ALA A 171 -14.46 0.60 4.52
CA ALA A 171 -13.29 0.12 3.77
C ALA A 171 -12.01 0.90 4.10
N ALA A 172 -12.08 2.22 4.29
CA ALA A 172 -10.93 3.02 4.71
C ALA A 172 -10.48 2.68 6.14
N GLN A 173 -11.43 2.44 7.04
CA GLN A 173 -11.14 1.97 8.40
C GLN A 173 -10.44 0.60 8.37
N GLU A 174 -11.02 -0.38 7.66
CA GLU A 174 -10.47 -1.74 7.52
C GLU A 174 -9.07 -1.72 6.89
N ALA A 175 -8.85 -0.94 5.83
CA ALA A 175 -7.54 -0.78 5.22
C ALA A 175 -6.52 -0.15 6.18
N SER A 176 -6.95 0.83 7.00
CA SER A 176 -6.08 1.49 7.97
C SER A 176 -5.69 0.54 9.11
N GLU A 177 -6.63 -0.27 9.62
CA GLU A 177 -6.38 -1.29 10.64
C GLU A 177 -5.46 -2.41 10.12
N ALA A 178 -5.71 -2.89 8.89
CA ALA A 178 -4.86 -3.87 8.23
C ALA A 178 -3.42 -3.35 8.09
N ALA A 179 -3.24 -2.10 7.67
CA ALA A 179 -1.94 -1.46 7.61
C ALA A 179 -1.28 -1.33 9.00
N LEU A 180 -2.01 -0.90 10.03
CA LEU A 180 -1.48 -0.79 11.40
C LEU A 180 -0.91 -2.13 11.90
N SER A 181 -1.64 -3.23 11.65
CA SER A 181 -1.19 -4.57 12.03
C SER A 181 0.14 -4.99 11.37
N CYS A 182 0.46 -4.38 10.23
CA CYS A 182 1.67 -4.65 9.45
C CYS A 182 2.85 -3.73 9.78
N PHE A 183 2.68 -2.71 10.63
CA PHE A 183 3.76 -1.79 11.00
C PHE A 183 4.91 -2.48 11.75
N SER A 184 4.64 -3.60 12.41
CA SER A 184 5.65 -4.42 13.09
C SER A 184 6.10 -5.63 12.29
N ASN A 185 5.75 -5.73 11.00
CA ASN A 185 6.11 -6.89 10.17
C ASN A 185 7.65 -6.99 10.02
N THR A 186 8.19 -8.20 9.96
CA THR A 186 9.64 -8.41 9.81
C THR A 186 10.17 -7.91 8.46
N SER A 187 9.35 -7.98 7.40
CA SER A 187 9.71 -7.52 6.06
C SER A 187 9.58 -5.99 5.92
N PRO A 188 10.65 -5.27 5.54
CA PRO A 188 10.59 -3.83 5.31
C PRO A 188 9.65 -3.43 4.18
N ARG A 189 9.47 -4.28 3.16
CA ARG A 189 8.51 -4.07 2.06
C ARG A 189 7.07 -4.02 2.57
N VAL A 190 6.72 -4.91 3.50
CA VAL A 190 5.36 -4.94 4.10
C VAL A 190 5.15 -3.73 4.99
N ARG A 191 6.13 -3.38 5.83
CA ARG A 191 6.06 -2.16 6.66
C ARG A 191 5.89 -0.91 5.79
N TRP A 192 6.61 -0.81 4.69
CA TRP A 192 6.49 0.30 3.76
C TRP A 192 5.15 0.34 3.03
N ALA A 193 4.65 -0.80 2.53
CA ALA A 193 3.35 -0.83 1.89
C ALA A 193 2.24 -0.42 2.86
N ALA A 194 2.32 -0.86 4.11
CA ALA A 194 1.40 -0.42 5.14
C ALA A 194 1.45 1.11 5.35
N LEU A 195 2.66 1.70 5.38
CA LEU A 195 2.79 3.16 5.44
C LEU A 195 2.25 3.85 4.18
N GLU A 196 2.41 3.25 3.00
CA GLU A 196 1.87 3.76 1.75
C GLU A 196 0.33 3.75 1.74
N VAL A 197 -0.30 2.73 2.33
CA VAL A 197 -1.76 2.69 2.55
C VAL A 197 -2.19 3.92 3.35
N TRP A 198 -1.60 4.14 4.52
CA TRP A 198 -1.93 5.31 5.35
C TRP A 198 -1.65 6.63 4.61
N ALA A 199 -0.51 6.77 3.94
CA ALA A 199 -0.16 7.98 3.21
C ALA A 199 -1.19 8.32 2.13
N ARG A 200 -1.66 7.33 1.37
CA ARG A 200 -2.66 7.55 0.31
C ARG A 200 -4.06 7.80 0.85
N LEU A 201 -4.46 7.13 1.93
CA LEU A 201 -5.72 7.39 2.61
C LEU A 201 -5.77 8.82 3.16
N LEU A 202 -4.71 9.26 3.84
CA LEU A 202 -4.57 10.64 4.34
C LEU A 202 -4.61 11.66 3.19
N ARG A 203 -3.91 11.39 2.09
CA ARG A 203 -3.95 12.24 0.89
C ARG A 203 -5.33 12.29 0.24
N ALA A 204 -6.11 11.21 0.34
CA ALA A 204 -7.50 11.16 -0.11
C ALA A 204 -8.47 11.85 0.87
N GLY A 205 -8.00 12.37 2.00
CA GLY A 205 -8.80 13.07 3.00
C GLY A 205 -9.44 12.15 4.04
N CYS A 206 -9.06 10.86 4.11
CA CYS A 206 -9.55 9.95 5.14
C CYS A 206 -8.88 10.25 6.50
N THR A 207 -9.67 10.24 7.57
CA THR A 207 -9.22 10.52 8.95
C THR A 207 -8.87 9.27 9.75
N ALA A 208 -9.33 8.08 9.37
CA ALA A 208 -9.06 6.82 10.05
C ALA A 208 -7.60 6.60 10.50
N PRO A 209 -6.56 6.91 9.69
CA PRO A 209 -5.17 6.81 10.13
C PRO A 209 -4.82 7.74 11.31
N VAL A 210 -5.43 8.94 11.40
CA VAL A 210 -5.25 9.88 12.51
C VAL A 210 -5.88 9.31 13.79
N ASP A 211 -7.09 8.78 13.71
CA ASP A 211 -7.79 8.22 14.86
C ASP A 211 -7.05 7.00 15.43
N LEU A 212 -6.53 6.14 14.55
CA LEU A 212 -5.69 5.00 14.94
C LEU A 212 -4.35 5.45 15.53
N LEU A 213 -3.73 6.50 14.99
CA LEU A 213 -2.51 7.09 15.56
C LEU A 213 -2.76 7.59 17.00
N GLY A 214 -3.91 8.22 17.26
CA GLY A 214 -4.28 8.65 18.61
C GLY A 214 -4.44 7.50 19.61
N GLN A 215 -4.87 6.32 19.14
CA GLN A 215 -5.09 5.12 19.96
C GLN A 215 -3.83 4.28 20.17
N ALA A 216 -3.02 4.12 19.13
CA ALA A 216 -1.84 3.25 19.11
C ALA A 216 -0.68 3.92 18.36
N PRO A 217 -0.02 4.93 18.94
CA PRO A 217 1.03 5.68 18.27
C PRO A 217 2.36 4.94 18.16
N GLU A 218 2.65 4.03 19.09
CA GLU A 218 3.96 3.41 19.23
C GLU A 218 4.47 2.70 17.96
N PRO A 219 3.64 1.96 17.18
CA PRO A 219 4.08 1.35 15.93
C PRO A 219 4.59 2.37 14.89
N LEU A 220 3.87 3.47 14.66
CA LEU A 220 4.30 4.50 13.69
C LEU A 220 5.57 5.22 14.17
N LEU A 221 5.64 5.59 15.46
CA LEU A 221 6.81 6.28 16.01
C LEU A 221 8.08 5.42 15.91
N LYS A 222 7.96 4.10 16.06
CA LYS A 222 9.06 3.15 15.82
C LYS A 222 9.48 3.13 14.35
N LEU A 223 8.53 3.12 13.41
CA LEU A 223 8.83 3.16 11.97
C LEU A 223 9.53 4.45 11.54
N CYS A 224 9.26 5.58 12.21
CA CYS A 224 9.99 6.83 11.98
C CYS A 224 11.47 6.76 12.40
N ASN A 225 11.90 5.66 13.02
CA ASN A 225 13.29 5.34 13.35
C ASN A 225 13.69 3.96 12.80
N ASP A 226 13.05 3.50 11.72
CA ASP A 226 13.38 2.22 11.11
C ASP A 226 14.83 2.20 10.61
N ILE A 227 15.47 1.03 10.69
CA ILE A 227 16.85 0.82 10.20
C ILE A 227 16.94 1.05 8.68
N TYR A 228 15.86 0.78 7.94
CA TYR A 228 15.82 0.97 6.50
C TYR A 228 15.36 2.39 6.16
N THR A 229 16.19 3.13 5.43
CA THR A 229 15.95 4.55 5.13
C THR A 229 14.65 4.80 4.38
N ARG A 230 14.32 3.92 3.43
CA ARG A 230 13.08 4.02 2.65
C ARG A 230 11.83 3.87 3.53
N VAL A 231 11.87 2.98 4.52
CA VAL A 231 10.77 2.80 5.49
C VAL A 231 10.71 4.00 6.42
N ARG A 232 11.86 4.44 6.94
CA ARG A 232 11.98 5.57 7.86
C ARG A 232 11.43 6.88 7.28
N ARG A 233 11.88 7.25 6.08
CA ARG A 233 11.41 8.45 5.36
C ARG A 233 9.91 8.37 5.08
N ARG A 234 9.39 7.19 4.73
CA ARG A 234 7.94 6.99 4.53
C ARG A 234 7.18 7.12 5.85
N GLY A 235 7.73 6.64 6.97
CA GLY A 235 7.17 6.83 8.31
C GLY A 235 7.06 8.31 8.68
N LEU A 236 8.13 9.07 8.45
CA LEU A 236 8.12 10.53 8.65
C LEU A 236 7.08 11.23 7.78
N LEU A 237 6.95 10.84 6.51
CA LEU A 237 5.92 11.39 5.61
C LEU A 237 4.50 11.12 6.12
N VAL A 238 4.21 9.91 6.59
CA VAL A 238 2.90 9.56 7.16
C VAL A 238 2.63 10.39 8.42
N LEU A 239 3.62 10.52 9.32
CA LEU A 239 3.49 11.34 10.51
C LEU A 239 3.23 12.80 10.16
N LEU A 240 3.93 13.34 9.17
CA LEU A 240 3.71 14.68 8.61
C LEU A 240 2.28 14.85 8.08
N PHE A 241 1.76 13.88 7.33
CA PHE A 241 0.37 13.93 6.86
C PHE A 241 -0.64 13.88 8.00
N CYS A 242 -0.40 13.08 9.05
CA CYS A 242 -1.30 13.05 10.21
C CYS A 242 -1.32 14.41 10.94
N VAL A 243 -0.16 15.01 11.23
CA VAL A 243 -0.12 16.33 11.90
C VAL A 243 -0.64 17.45 11.02
N GLY A 244 -0.46 17.35 9.69
CA GLY A 244 -0.99 18.32 8.73
C GLY A 244 -2.50 18.23 8.59
N ALA A 245 -3.07 17.02 8.58
CA ALA A 245 -4.51 16.79 8.44
C ALA A 245 -5.28 17.18 9.71
N ALA A 246 -4.74 16.87 10.89
CA ALA A 246 -5.44 17.03 12.16
C ALA A 246 -4.48 17.42 13.30
N PRO A 247 -3.88 18.63 13.27
CA PRO A 247 -2.85 19.03 14.23
C PRO A 247 -3.33 18.96 15.69
N PHE A 248 -4.59 19.35 15.96
CA PHE A 248 -5.16 19.32 17.31
C PHE A 248 -5.44 17.90 17.83
N ALA A 249 -5.73 16.94 16.94
CA ALA A 249 -5.95 15.55 17.32
C ALA A 249 -4.62 14.85 17.65
N VAL A 250 -3.54 15.22 16.95
CA VAL A 250 -2.20 14.65 17.15
C VAL A 250 -1.41 15.38 18.24
N ALA A 251 -1.75 16.64 18.56
CA ALA A 251 -1.04 17.46 19.56
C ALA A 251 -0.82 16.80 20.93
N PRO A 252 -1.74 15.99 21.50
CA PRO A 252 -1.49 15.27 22.75
C PRO A 252 -0.33 14.27 22.70
N LEU A 253 0.14 13.91 21.49
CA LEU A 253 1.31 13.07 21.27
C LEU A 253 2.60 13.89 21.09
N GLY A 254 2.53 15.22 21.15
CA GLY A 254 3.63 16.14 20.83
C GLY A 254 4.91 15.83 21.59
N GLU A 255 4.84 15.67 22.91
CA GLU A 255 6.02 15.33 23.73
C GLU A 255 6.68 14.02 23.26
N LYS A 256 5.87 12.98 22.98
CA LYS A 256 6.37 11.69 22.49
C LYS A 256 7.00 11.84 21.10
N ILE A 257 6.36 12.56 20.18
CA ILE A 257 6.85 12.79 18.82
C ILE A 257 8.20 13.51 18.85
N PHE A 258 8.34 14.58 19.64
CA PHE A 258 9.61 15.28 19.79
C PHE A 258 10.71 14.37 20.32
N ARG A 259 10.44 13.66 21.42
CA ARG A 259 11.44 12.83 22.10
C ARG A 259 11.87 11.62 21.29
N TYR A 260 10.92 10.92 20.68
CA TYR A 260 11.19 9.63 20.03
C TYR A 260 11.44 9.75 18.54
N VAL A 261 11.04 10.84 17.87
CA VAL A 261 11.17 10.97 16.42
C VAL A 261 11.98 12.21 16.06
N LEU A 262 11.51 13.41 16.39
CA LEU A 262 12.09 14.63 15.84
C LEU A 262 13.55 14.85 16.30
N ILE A 263 13.81 14.72 17.60
CA ILE A 263 15.17 14.91 18.15
C ILE A 263 16.14 13.85 17.60
N PRO A 264 15.82 12.54 17.60
CA PRO A 264 16.69 11.53 16.99
C PRO A 264 16.94 11.71 15.49
N GLN A 265 15.93 12.17 14.73
CA GLN A 265 16.03 12.31 13.27
C GLN A 265 16.54 13.69 12.82
N ALA A 266 16.72 14.65 13.73
CA ALA A 266 17.23 15.99 13.44
C ALA A 266 18.66 16.01 12.90
N SER A 267 19.45 14.96 13.17
CA SER A 267 20.80 14.76 12.61
C SER A 267 20.82 13.75 11.45
N GLY A 268 19.65 13.33 10.95
CA GLY A 268 19.53 12.42 9.81
C GLY A 268 19.87 13.08 8.48
N ASP A 269 19.53 12.40 7.39
CA ASP A 269 19.65 12.95 6.03
C ASP A 269 18.74 14.17 5.79
N ASP A 270 19.00 14.92 4.72
CA ASP A 270 18.33 16.20 4.43
C ASP A 270 16.80 16.08 4.37
N ASP A 271 16.27 15.01 3.75
CA ASP A 271 14.82 14.76 3.67
C ASP A 271 14.23 14.51 5.06
N SER A 272 14.93 13.73 5.89
CA SER A 272 14.52 13.45 7.27
C SER A 272 14.52 14.71 8.14
N ARG A 273 15.54 15.57 8.00
CA ARG A 273 15.62 16.86 8.74
C ARG A 273 14.49 17.80 8.34
N GLU A 274 14.22 17.91 7.05
CA GLU A 274 13.15 18.76 6.53
C GLU A 274 11.76 18.27 6.97
N ALA A 275 11.52 16.96 6.93
CA ALA A 275 10.29 16.39 7.47
C ALA A 275 10.12 16.68 8.96
N CYS A 276 11.20 16.57 9.76
CA CYS A 276 11.14 16.88 11.19
C CYS A 276 10.79 18.35 11.45
N ARG A 277 11.35 19.27 10.66
CA ARG A 277 11.04 20.70 10.74
C ARG A 277 9.56 20.96 10.46
N GLN A 278 9.03 20.43 9.38
CA GLN A 278 7.62 20.61 9.01
C GLN A 278 6.66 19.99 10.04
N ILE A 279 6.99 18.80 10.57
CA ILE A 279 6.19 18.18 11.64
C ILE A 279 6.15 19.07 12.88
N ALA A 280 7.31 19.62 13.28
CA ALA A 280 7.39 20.53 14.40
C ALA A 280 6.53 21.79 14.16
N GLU A 281 6.64 22.41 12.98
CA GLU A 281 5.86 23.59 12.61
C GLU A 281 4.34 23.33 12.68
N HIS A 282 3.88 22.16 12.23
CA HIS A 282 2.47 21.78 12.34
C HIS A 282 2.03 21.57 13.80
N LEU A 283 2.85 20.92 14.62
CA LEU A 283 2.56 20.76 16.05
C LEU A 283 2.53 22.11 16.78
N ALA A 284 3.32 23.10 16.34
CA ALA A 284 3.33 24.44 16.90
C ALA A 284 2.00 25.18 16.79
N LEU A 285 1.19 24.85 15.77
CA LEU A 285 -0.17 25.39 15.62
C LEU A 285 -1.11 25.00 16.77
N ALA A 286 -0.79 23.92 17.49
CA ALA A 286 -1.60 23.36 18.57
C ALA A 286 -0.82 23.22 19.89
N LYS A 287 0.23 24.02 20.09
CA LYS A 287 1.14 23.92 21.25
C LYS A 287 0.48 24.06 22.62
N ASP A 288 -0.65 24.77 22.70
CA ASP A 288 -1.37 25.02 23.96
C ASP A 288 -2.28 23.84 24.39
N VAL A 289 -2.32 22.76 23.61
CA VAL A 289 -3.07 21.54 23.94
C VAL A 289 -2.33 20.74 25.03
N PRO A 290 -3.04 20.23 26.06
CA PRO A 290 -2.43 19.36 27.08
C PRO A 290 -1.72 18.14 26.46
N GLY A 291 -0.46 17.90 26.85
CA GLY A 291 0.38 16.85 26.25
C GLY A 291 1.16 17.29 25.00
N GLY A 292 1.04 18.56 24.61
CA GLY A 292 1.87 19.21 23.60
C GLY A 292 3.36 19.26 23.96
N TYR A 293 4.18 19.71 23.01
CA TYR A 293 5.62 19.83 23.20
C TYR A 293 5.99 21.07 24.03
N THR A 294 7.19 21.08 24.63
CA THR A 294 7.69 22.21 25.42
C THR A 294 8.59 23.15 24.59
N ASP A 295 8.68 24.42 24.97
CA ASP A 295 9.61 25.38 24.33
C ASP A 295 11.07 24.89 24.39
N GLU A 296 11.45 24.17 25.45
CA GLU A 296 12.78 23.54 25.57
C GLU A 296 13.03 22.49 24.47
N GLN A 297 12.02 21.66 24.18
CA GLN A 297 12.11 20.65 23.11
C GLN A 297 12.21 21.30 21.73
N TRP A 298 11.48 22.40 21.51
CA TRP A 298 11.56 23.19 20.29
C TRP A 298 12.96 23.74 20.05
N HIS A 299 13.51 24.46 21.04
CA HIS A 299 14.85 25.03 20.92
C HIS A 299 15.94 23.98 20.79
N HIS A 300 15.77 22.81 21.42
CA HIS A 300 16.71 21.70 21.23
C HIS A 300 16.70 21.20 19.78
N LEU A 301 15.53 21.03 19.17
CA LEU A 301 15.38 20.64 17.77
C LEU A 301 16.02 21.68 16.83
N GLU A 302 15.72 22.97 17.01
CA GLU A 302 16.30 24.06 16.21
C GLU A 302 17.83 24.06 16.25
N ALA A 303 18.41 23.84 17.43
CA ALA A 303 19.85 23.77 17.60
C ALA A 303 20.48 22.58 16.86
N LEU A 304 19.79 21.44 16.79
CA LEU A 304 20.26 20.26 16.06
C LEU A 304 20.19 20.45 14.55
N VAL A 305 19.05 20.94 14.03
CA VAL A 305 18.86 21.18 12.59
C VAL A 305 19.85 22.22 12.06
N THR A 306 20.10 23.29 12.82
CA THR A 306 21.05 24.36 12.43
C THR A 306 22.50 23.86 12.38
N ARG A 307 22.90 22.92 13.25
CA ARG A 307 24.27 22.39 13.28
C ARG A 307 24.57 21.41 12.14
N ALA A 308 23.54 20.82 11.55
CA ALA A 308 23.65 19.84 10.47
C ALA A 308 23.57 20.45 9.06
N SER A 309 23.38 21.79 8.96
CA SER A 309 23.32 22.57 7.73
C SER A 309 24.65 23.28 7.46
#